data_AF-A0A2D4J514-F1
#
_entry.id   AF-A0A2D4J514-F1
#
_cell.length_a   1.000
_cell.length_b   1.000
_cell.length_c   1.000
_cell.angle_alpha   90.00
_cell.angle_beta   90.00
_cell.angle_gamma   90.00
#
_symmetry.space_group_name_H-M   'P 1'
#
loop_
_entity.id
_entity.type
_entity.pdbx_description
1 polymer ?
#
loop_
_entity_poly.entity_id
_entity_poly.type
_entity_poly.pdbx_seq_one_letter_code
_entity_poly.pdbx_strand_id
1 'polypeptide(L)'
;MEQGTWVSTAQVFNTRRRRRLEEDLRNSMQLGKCTQVWQEEGTNATILWACSVDRYPRTYWVLIWLVTLLGSCSVLLMLLFKKEAVKGWFKILKEDYSSRGMLQGRQVLILYSPDHEGYERVVGILADALTQLQASVSLELWSRGELGSLGPMQWFHAQRHLVLQEGGVIVLLFSHGAVASCAEWLGWKQNVPRSTFKPESTFLASLNCVLPDFLAGEARATYIVGCFEELLPVNQIPDLFRSVPVYPLPSRLFSFLLDLAGPRVGHKQRNSLKRHAECIHKILEQAAHECQQKYPS
;
A
#
# COMPACT_ATOMS: atom_id res chain seq x y z
N MET A 1 65.37 -25.89 -50.57
CA MET A 1 65.59 -24.62 -49.85
C MET A 1 64.30 -23.83 -49.97
N GLU A 2 63.45 -23.85 -48.95
CA GLU A 2 62.28 -22.95 -48.95
C GLU A 2 62.75 -21.54 -48.57
N GLN A 3 62.47 -20.58 -49.43
CA GLN A 3 62.73 -19.17 -49.19
C GLN A 3 61.70 -18.61 -48.21
N GLY A 4 61.99 -18.74 -46.91
CA GLY A 4 61.31 -18.01 -45.85
C GLY A 4 62.03 -16.70 -45.56
N THR A 5 61.30 -15.61 -45.38
CA THR A 5 61.80 -14.37 -44.77
C THR A 5 61.98 -14.58 -43.27
N TRP A 6 63.22 -14.65 -42.80
CA TRP A 6 63.57 -14.79 -41.39
C TRP A 6 63.87 -13.42 -40.78
N VAL A 7 63.32 -13.13 -39.60
CA VAL A 7 63.57 -11.87 -38.88
C VAL A 7 64.16 -12.20 -37.52
N SER A 8 65.23 -11.49 -37.14
CA SER A 8 65.87 -11.67 -35.85
C SER A 8 64.92 -11.32 -34.71
N THR A 9 64.89 -12.15 -33.67
CA THR A 9 64.05 -11.95 -32.47
C THR A 9 64.33 -10.62 -31.77
N ALA A 10 65.51 -10.03 -31.99
CA ALA A 10 65.88 -8.72 -31.49
C ALA A 10 65.11 -7.55 -32.13
N GLN A 11 64.59 -7.72 -33.35
CA GLN A 11 63.94 -6.62 -34.10
C GLN A 11 62.43 -6.54 -33.88
N VAL A 12 61.78 -7.61 -33.40
CA VAL A 12 60.30 -7.70 -33.43
C VAL A 12 59.64 -7.32 -32.10
N PHE A 13 60.35 -7.38 -30.96
CA PHE A 13 59.67 -7.27 -29.64
C PHE A 13 60.40 -6.43 -28.57
N ASN A 14 59.57 -5.70 -27.81
CA ASN A 14 59.96 -4.79 -26.73
C ASN A 14 60.55 -5.54 -25.51
N THR A 15 61.50 -4.93 -24.79
CA THR A 15 62.41 -5.59 -23.82
C THR A 15 61.74 -6.40 -22.71
N ARG A 16 60.55 -6.02 -22.23
CA ARG A 16 59.80 -6.77 -21.18
C ARG A 16 59.16 -8.07 -21.66
N ARG A 17 58.80 -8.20 -22.94
CA ARG A 17 58.25 -9.45 -23.50
C ARG A 17 59.35 -10.48 -23.80
N ARG A 18 60.61 -10.02 -23.90
CA ARG A 18 61.77 -10.84 -24.28
C ARG A 18 62.06 -11.98 -23.30
N ARG A 19 62.02 -11.74 -21.97
CA ARG A 19 62.28 -12.78 -20.96
C ARG A 19 61.25 -13.92 -20.95
N ARG A 20 59.96 -13.59 -20.94
CA ARG A 20 58.89 -14.60 -21.00
C ARG A 20 58.95 -15.42 -22.29
N LEU A 21 59.28 -14.77 -23.39
CA LEU A 21 59.44 -15.44 -24.68
C LEU A 21 60.68 -16.34 -24.71
N GLU A 22 61.80 -15.94 -24.09
CA GLU A 22 63.00 -16.79 -23.97
C GLU A 22 62.72 -18.06 -23.17
N GLU A 23 61.92 -17.97 -22.11
CA GLU A 23 61.48 -19.14 -21.32
C GLU A 23 60.53 -20.04 -22.12
N ASP A 24 59.54 -19.47 -22.81
CA ASP A 24 58.61 -20.22 -23.66
C ASP A 24 59.32 -20.88 -24.88
N LEU A 25 60.33 -20.22 -25.46
CA LEU A 25 61.14 -20.76 -26.56
C LEU A 25 62.07 -21.88 -26.08
N ARG A 26 62.67 -21.74 -24.89
CA ARG A 26 63.51 -22.80 -24.27
C ARG A 26 62.69 -24.05 -23.98
N ASN A 27 61.47 -23.89 -23.47
CA ASN A 27 60.53 -25.00 -23.28
C ASN A 27 60.11 -25.62 -24.61
N SER A 28 59.90 -24.82 -25.65
CA SER A 28 59.51 -25.30 -26.99
C SER A 28 60.64 -26.06 -27.70
N MET A 29 61.92 -25.71 -27.44
CA MET A 29 63.10 -26.47 -27.90
C MET A 29 63.13 -27.88 -27.30
N GLN A 30 62.87 -28.02 -25.99
CA GLN A 30 62.85 -29.31 -25.29
C GLN A 30 61.74 -30.24 -25.80
N LEU A 31 60.66 -29.67 -26.32
CA LEU A 31 59.50 -30.38 -26.88
C LEU A 31 59.69 -30.83 -28.35
N GLY A 32 60.87 -30.63 -28.95
CA GLY A 32 61.19 -31.12 -30.31
C GLY A 32 60.45 -30.43 -31.45
N LYS A 33 59.94 -29.21 -31.23
CA LYS A 33 59.09 -28.47 -32.19
C LYS A 33 59.84 -27.42 -33.03
N CYS A 34 61.17 -27.40 -32.98
CA CYS A 34 62.01 -26.45 -33.71
C CYS A 34 62.94 -27.20 -34.67
N THR A 35 63.13 -26.65 -35.86
CA THR A 35 63.98 -27.22 -36.92
C THR A 35 65.32 -26.49 -36.97
N GLN A 36 66.41 -27.23 -37.12
CA GLN A 36 67.74 -26.63 -37.31
C GLN A 36 67.86 -26.04 -38.72
N VAL A 37 68.38 -24.83 -38.80
CA VAL A 37 68.63 -24.11 -40.05
C VAL A 37 70.09 -23.64 -40.04
N TRP A 38 70.75 -23.82 -41.18
CA TRP A 38 72.13 -23.41 -41.38
C TRP A 38 72.15 -22.00 -41.97
N GLN A 39 72.91 -21.09 -41.35
CA GLN A 39 73.15 -19.75 -41.90
C GLN A 39 74.65 -19.61 -42.18
N GLU A 40 74.97 -19.36 -43.44
CA GLU A 40 76.34 -19.02 -43.87
C GLU A 40 76.48 -17.49 -43.85
N GLU A 41 77.35 -16.99 -42.96
CA GLU A 41 77.81 -15.61 -42.96
C GLU A 41 79.33 -15.62 -43.15
N GLY A 42 79.76 -15.45 -44.40
CA GLY A 42 81.18 -15.54 -44.77
C GLY A 42 81.73 -16.97 -44.65
N THR A 43 82.95 -17.13 -44.12
CA THR A 43 83.64 -18.43 -44.05
C THR A 43 83.25 -19.32 -42.86
N ASN A 44 82.29 -18.88 -42.04
CA ASN A 44 81.86 -19.63 -40.85
C ASN A 44 80.36 -19.95 -40.95
N ALA A 45 80.02 -21.25 -40.92
CA ALA A 45 78.65 -21.72 -40.82
C ALA A 45 78.20 -21.74 -39.35
N THR A 46 77.09 -21.08 -39.03
CA THR A 46 76.48 -21.13 -37.69
C THR A 46 75.16 -21.89 -37.72
N ILE A 47 74.92 -22.71 -36.69
CA ILE A 47 73.68 -23.48 -36.54
C ILE A 47 72.69 -22.65 -35.75
N LEU A 48 71.55 -22.33 -36.36
CA LEU A 48 70.45 -21.61 -35.72
C LEU A 48 69.22 -22.52 -35.62
N TRP A 49 68.36 -22.25 -34.65
CA TRP A 49 67.11 -22.98 -34.46
C TRP A 49 65.94 -22.09 -34.87
N ALA A 50 65.13 -22.55 -35.81
CA ALA A 50 63.90 -21.89 -36.24
C ALA A 50 62.69 -22.60 -35.64
N CYS A 51 61.76 -21.84 -35.05
CA CYS A 51 60.51 -22.35 -34.50
C CYS A 51 59.33 -21.68 -35.22
N SER A 52 58.32 -22.46 -35.64
CA SER A 52 57.11 -21.93 -36.30
C SER A 52 56.22 -21.16 -35.32
N VAL A 53 55.97 -19.89 -35.63
CA VAL A 53 55.18 -18.95 -34.79
C VAL A 53 53.66 -19.06 -35.05
N ASP A 54 53.23 -19.86 -36.03
CA ASP A 54 51.84 -19.91 -36.51
C ASP A 54 50.81 -20.53 -35.55
N ARG A 55 51.24 -21.12 -34.43
CA ARG A 55 50.30 -21.71 -33.44
C ARG A 55 49.82 -20.77 -32.35
N TYR A 56 50.40 -19.57 -32.24
CA TYR A 56 50.03 -18.61 -31.20
C TYR A 56 48.90 -17.62 -31.56
N PRO A 57 48.66 -17.19 -32.83
CA PRO A 57 47.63 -16.17 -33.07
C PRO A 57 46.21 -16.72 -32.86
N ARG A 58 45.90 -17.95 -33.31
CA ARG A 58 44.53 -18.50 -33.24
C ARG A 58 43.96 -18.61 -31.83
N THR A 59 44.78 -19.00 -30.85
CA THR A 59 44.36 -19.19 -29.45
C THR A 59 44.05 -17.87 -28.76
N TYR A 60 44.81 -16.80 -29.04
CA TYR A 60 44.52 -15.47 -28.51
C TYR A 60 43.24 -14.89 -29.09
N TRP A 61 42.97 -15.07 -30.38
CA TRP A 61 41.71 -14.62 -30.98
C TRP A 61 40.50 -15.33 -30.37
N VAL A 62 40.56 -16.65 -30.16
CA VAL A 62 39.47 -17.41 -29.54
C VAL A 62 39.20 -16.95 -28.10
N LEU A 63 40.25 -16.67 -27.31
CA LEU A 63 40.10 -16.14 -25.95
C LEU A 63 39.47 -14.74 -25.93
N ILE A 64 39.85 -13.86 -26.86
CA ILE A 64 39.26 -12.53 -27.00
C ILE A 64 37.77 -12.61 -27.33
N TRP A 65 37.38 -13.50 -28.25
CA TRP A 65 35.98 -13.75 -28.61
C TRP A 65 35.16 -14.31 -27.43
N LEU A 66 35.73 -15.24 -26.66
CA LEU A 66 35.08 -15.78 -25.46
C LEU A 66 34.84 -14.69 -24.41
N VAL A 67 35.82 -13.84 -24.14
CA VAL A 67 35.70 -12.75 -23.15
C VAL A 67 34.64 -11.72 -23.59
N THR A 68 34.62 -11.36 -24.88
CA THR A 68 33.60 -10.43 -25.41
C THR A 68 32.20 -11.03 -25.38
N LEU A 69 32.03 -12.30 -25.74
CA LEU A 69 30.75 -13.00 -25.66
C LEU A 69 30.25 -13.05 -24.21
N LEU A 70 31.09 -13.46 -23.26
CA LEU A 70 30.74 -13.55 -21.83
C LEU A 70 30.39 -12.18 -21.23
N GLY A 71 31.14 -11.14 -21.61
CA GLY A 71 30.85 -9.76 -21.23
C GLY A 71 29.51 -9.27 -21.76
N SER A 72 29.22 -9.51 -23.05
CA SER A 72 27.93 -9.14 -23.65
C SER A 72 26.74 -9.86 -22.99
N CYS A 73 26.89 -11.16 -22.69
CA CYS A 73 25.88 -11.95 -21.99
C CYS A 73 25.64 -11.42 -20.58
N SER A 74 26.70 -11.06 -19.86
CA SER A 74 26.62 -10.49 -18.51
C SER A 74 25.92 -9.14 -18.50
N VAL A 75 26.21 -8.26 -19.47
CA VAL A 75 25.53 -6.97 -19.64
C VAL A 75 24.05 -7.17 -19.97
N LEU A 76 23.72 -8.10 -20.87
CA LEU A 76 22.32 -8.44 -21.19
C LEU A 76 21.58 -8.98 -19.97
N LEU A 77 22.20 -9.88 -19.19
CA LEU A 77 21.64 -10.36 -17.92
C LEU A 77 21.40 -9.23 -16.93
N MET A 78 22.34 -8.29 -16.78
CA MET A 78 22.17 -7.11 -15.92
C MET A 78 21.04 -6.20 -16.40
N LEU A 79 20.88 -6.02 -17.72
CA LEU A 79 19.77 -5.25 -18.31
C LEU A 79 18.43 -5.96 -18.13
N LEU A 80 18.38 -7.29 -18.25
CA LEU A 80 17.18 -8.09 -18.01
C LEU A 80 16.81 -8.09 -16.53
N PHE A 81 17.76 -8.28 -15.63
CA PHE A 81 17.54 -8.17 -14.19
C PHE A 81 17.11 -6.77 -13.79
N LYS A 82 17.70 -5.70 -14.36
CA LYS A 82 17.21 -4.33 -14.14
C LYS A 82 15.83 -4.11 -14.72
N LYS A 83 15.51 -4.66 -15.89
CA LYS A 83 14.17 -4.56 -16.49
C LYS A 83 13.13 -5.27 -15.62
N GLU A 84 13.40 -6.48 -15.15
CA GLU A 84 12.48 -7.23 -14.27
C GLU A 84 12.42 -6.63 -12.87
N ALA A 85 13.52 -6.13 -12.32
CA ALA A 85 13.52 -5.40 -11.05
C ALA A 85 12.77 -4.07 -11.16
N VAL A 86 12.95 -3.32 -12.26
CA VAL A 86 12.21 -2.08 -12.53
C VAL A 86 10.74 -2.39 -12.79
N LYS A 87 10.40 -3.49 -13.48
CA LYS A 87 9.02 -3.91 -13.72
C LYS A 87 8.34 -4.41 -12.46
N GLY A 88 9.07 -5.13 -11.60
CA GLY A 88 8.63 -5.53 -10.26
C GLY A 88 8.45 -4.33 -9.35
N TRP A 89 9.42 -3.43 -9.31
CA TRP A 89 9.37 -2.16 -8.59
C TRP A 89 8.26 -1.25 -9.10
N PHE A 90 8.04 -1.14 -10.42
CA PHE A 90 6.91 -0.41 -11.00
C PHE A 90 5.57 -1.08 -10.70
N LYS A 91 5.52 -2.41 -10.62
CA LYS A 91 4.31 -3.13 -10.26
C LYS A 91 3.98 -2.91 -8.79
N ILE A 92 4.98 -2.96 -7.91
CA ILE A 92 4.89 -2.62 -6.49
C ILE A 92 4.48 -1.15 -6.34
N LEU A 93 5.18 -0.19 -6.97
CA LEU A 93 4.80 1.22 -6.93
C LEU A 93 3.43 1.50 -7.53
N LYS A 94 3.04 0.80 -8.61
CA LYS A 94 1.70 0.95 -9.19
C LYS A 94 0.65 0.31 -8.30
N GLU A 95 0.96 -0.75 -7.58
CA GLU A 95 0.10 -1.41 -6.61
C GLU A 95 -0.02 -0.58 -5.33
N ASP A 96 1.04 0.09 -4.88
CA ASP A 96 1.06 1.03 -3.76
C ASP A 96 0.38 2.36 -4.13
N TYR A 97 0.57 2.86 -5.36
CA TYR A 97 -0.08 4.07 -5.88
C TYR A 97 -1.56 3.84 -6.24
N SER A 98 -1.93 2.64 -6.66
CA SER A 98 -3.34 2.25 -6.91
C SER A 98 -4.03 1.68 -5.67
N SER A 99 -3.28 1.33 -4.62
CA SER A 99 -3.79 1.04 -3.27
C SER A 99 -3.71 2.28 -2.40
N ARG A 100 -4.03 3.44 -2.99
CA ARG A 100 -4.61 4.54 -2.23
C ARG A 100 -5.67 3.90 -1.33
N GLY A 101 -5.51 3.99 -0.02
CA GLY A 101 -6.30 3.21 0.94
C GLY A 101 -7.78 3.24 0.61
N MET A 102 -8.46 2.18 1.00
CA MET A 102 -9.82 1.90 0.55
C MET A 102 -10.80 3.03 0.90
N LEU A 103 -10.49 3.81 1.95
CA LEU A 103 -11.13 5.07 2.34
C LEU A 103 -10.11 6.22 2.54
N GLN A 104 -8.93 6.15 1.92
CA GLN A 104 -7.82 7.09 2.20
C GLN A 104 -8.21 8.55 1.96
N GLY A 105 -8.02 9.36 3.00
CA GLY A 105 -8.35 10.79 2.99
C GLY A 105 -9.85 11.07 3.13
N ARG A 106 -10.68 10.04 3.37
CA ARG A 106 -12.09 10.24 3.68
C ARG A 106 -12.23 10.65 5.14
N GLN A 107 -12.65 11.89 5.37
CA GLN A 107 -13.06 12.35 6.70
C GLN A 107 -14.42 11.74 7.06
N VAL A 108 -14.49 11.06 8.20
CA VAL A 108 -15.70 10.42 8.71
C VAL A 108 -15.93 10.88 10.14
N LEU A 109 -17.02 11.60 10.39
CA LEU A 109 -17.44 11.98 11.74
C LEU A 109 -18.55 11.05 12.21
N ILE A 110 -18.30 10.27 13.25
CA ILE A 110 -19.31 9.36 13.82
C ILE A 110 -19.97 10.04 15.01
N LEU A 111 -21.30 10.09 14.96
CA LEU A 111 -22.16 10.64 15.99
C LEU A 111 -23.03 9.51 16.54
N TYR A 112 -22.99 9.32 17.86
CA TYR A 112 -23.73 8.26 18.54
C TYR A 112 -24.13 8.75 19.93
N SER A 113 -25.18 8.14 20.51
CA SER A 113 -25.55 8.35 21.91
C SER A 113 -24.79 7.35 22.80
N PRO A 114 -24.07 7.81 23.85
CA PRO A 114 -23.33 6.94 24.77
C PRO A 114 -24.28 6.27 25.77
N ASP A 115 -25.09 5.33 25.29
CA ASP A 115 -26.15 4.66 26.06
C ASP A 115 -25.58 3.83 27.22
N HIS A 116 -24.59 2.98 26.90
CA HIS A 116 -23.87 2.13 27.85
C HIS A 116 -22.56 1.63 27.23
N GLU A 117 -21.65 1.14 28.07
CA GLU A 117 -20.30 0.69 27.67
C GLU A 117 -20.31 -0.38 26.56
N GLY A 118 -21.31 -1.28 26.57
CA GLY A 118 -21.48 -2.28 25.52
C GLY A 118 -21.67 -1.64 24.13
N TYR A 119 -22.50 -0.61 24.04
CA TYR A 119 -22.74 0.10 22.78
C TYR A 119 -21.50 0.89 22.35
N GLU A 120 -20.83 1.58 23.29
CA GLU A 120 -19.57 2.28 23.01
C GLU A 120 -18.50 1.33 22.45
N ARG A 121 -18.45 0.09 22.95
CA ARG A 121 -17.53 -0.95 22.43
C ARG A 121 -17.86 -1.31 20.99
N VAL A 122 -19.13 -1.54 20.64
CA VAL A 122 -19.54 -1.85 19.27
C VAL A 122 -19.23 -0.69 18.32
N VAL A 123 -19.51 0.55 18.74
CA VAL A 123 -19.15 1.77 17.99
C VAL A 123 -17.63 1.90 17.83
N GLY A 124 -16.86 1.63 18.87
CA GLY A 124 -15.40 1.63 18.85
C GLY A 124 -14.83 0.62 17.85
N ILE A 125 -15.36 -0.61 17.82
CA ILE A 125 -14.97 -1.63 16.84
C ILE A 125 -15.24 -1.15 15.41
N LEU A 126 -16.39 -0.52 15.15
CA LEU A 126 -16.68 0.06 13.84
C LEU A 126 -15.70 1.18 13.48
N ALA A 127 -15.41 2.09 14.41
CA ALA A 127 -14.48 3.20 14.21
C ALA A 127 -13.03 2.71 13.94
N ASP A 128 -12.57 1.70 14.70
CA ASP A 128 -11.28 1.04 14.50
C ASP A 128 -11.21 0.39 13.11
N ALA A 129 -12.26 -0.33 12.72
CA ALA A 129 -12.34 -0.97 11.41
C ALA A 129 -12.27 0.05 10.26
N LEU A 130 -12.96 1.19 10.38
CA LEU A 130 -12.89 2.28 9.39
C LEU A 130 -11.48 2.90 9.32
N THR A 131 -10.82 3.04 10.46
CA THR A 131 -9.44 3.55 10.54
C THR A 131 -8.45 2.58 9.88
N GLN A 132 -8.62 1.27 10.07
CA GLN A 132 -7.84 0.23 9.38
C GLN A 132 -8.04 0.27 7.86
N LEU A 133 -9.22 0.70 7.39
CA LEU A 133 -9.51 0.97 5.98
C LEU A 133 -8.94 2.32 5.47
N GLN A 134 -8.14 3.00 6.31
CA GLN A 134 -7.50 4.30 6.07
C GLN A 134 -8.45 5.50 6.02
N ALA A 135 -9.66 5.40 6.61
CA ALA A 135 -10.50 6.57 6.85
C ALA A 135 -9.91 7.43 7.98
N SER A 136 -10.07 8.75 7.89
CA SER A 136 -9.81 9.67 8.99
C SER A 136 -11.07 9.79 9.82
N VAL A 137 -11.14 9.04 10.92
CA VAL A 137 -12.34 8.95 11.76
C VAL A 137 -12.22 9.88 12.97
N SER A 138 -13.24 10.72 13.19
CA SER A 138 -13.42 11.52 14.40
C SER A 138 -14.69 11.06 15.14
N LEU A 139 -14.60 10.87 16.45
CA LEU A 139 -15.74 10.57 17.32
C LEU A 139 -15.47 10.96 18.77
N GLU A 140 -16.53 11.18 19.53
CA GLU A 140 -16.45 11.61 20.94
C GLU A 140 -15.59 10.69 21.81
N LEU A 141 -15.74 9.36 21.63
CA LEU A 141 -15.02 8.33 22.38
C LEU A 141 -13.49 8.55 22.41
N TRP A 142 -12.92 9.04 21.31
CA TRP A 142 -11.47 9.27 21.17
C TRP A 142 -11.03 10.70 21.50
N SER A 143 -11.98 11.62 21.65
CA SER A 143 -11.73 13.05 21.85
C SER A 143 -12.18 13.57 23.21
N ARG A 144 -12.42 12.69 24.20
CA ARG A 144 -12.92 13.09 25.54
C ARG A 144 -12.10 14.20 26.22
N GLY A 145 -10.78 14.22 26.00
CA GLY A 145 -9.92 15.30 26.52
C GLY A 145 -10.20 16.67 25.88
N GLU A 146 -10.44 16.72 24.56
CA GLU A 146 -10.82 17.93 23.84
C GLU A 146 -12.26 18.36 24.17
N LEU A 147 -13.17 17.39 24.30
CA LEU A 147 -14.55 17.68 24.73
C LEU A 147 -14.59 18.29 26.13
N GLY A 148 -13.77 17.81 27.06
CA GLY A 148 -13.69 18.35 28.41
C GLY A 148 -13.17 19.79 28.47
N SER A 149 -12.40 20.24 27.47
CA SER A 149 -11.84 21.60 27.41
C SER A 149 -12.68 22.57 26.57
N LEU A 150 -13.22 22.12 25.43
CA LEU A 150 -13.98 22.97 24.50
C LEU A 150 -15.49 22.96 24.77
N GLY A 151 -15.98 21.91 25.42
CA GLY A 151 -17.39 21.60 25.52
C GLY A 151 -17.93 20.88 24.27
N PRO A 152 -19.01 20.09 24.40
CA PRO A 152 -19.50 19.23 23.32
C PRO A 152 -19.93 19.98 22.05
N MET A 153 -20.55 21.15 22.19
CA MET A 153 -21.04 21.95 21.06
C MET A 153 -19.89 22.50 20.20
N GLN A 154 -18.87 23.08 20.83
CA GLN A 154 -17.74 23.69 20.12
C GLN A 154 -16.88 22.63 19.45
N TRP A 155 -16.62 21.52 20.16
CA TRP A 155 -15.92 20.37 19.58
C TRP A 155 -16.67 19.84 18.35
N PHE A 156 -17.98 19.61 18.45
CA PHE A 156 -18.77 19.11 17.32
C PHE A 156 -18.76 20.09 16.14
N HIS A 157 -18.91 21.38 16.39
CA HIS A 157 -18.85 22.40 15.34
C HIS A 157 -17.51 22.37 14.59
N ALA A 158 -16.39 22.23 15.32
CA ALA A 158 -15.06 22.11 14.72
C ALA A 158 -14.93 20.85 13.86
N GLN A 159 -15.34 19.69 14.37
CA GLN A 159 -15.26 18.43 13.63
C GLN A 159 -16.16 18.45 12.39
N ARG A 160 -17.40 18.92 12.51
CA ARG A 160 -18.34 19.06 11.38
C ARG A 160 -17.76 19.97 10.29
N HIS A 161 -17.17 21.09 10.68
CA HIS A 161 -16.53 22.01 9.73
C HIS A 161 -15.38 21.33 8.97
N LEU A 162 -14.50 20.60 9.65
CA LEU A 162 -13.41 19.84 9.01
C LEU A 162 -13.93 18.80 8.02
N VAL A 163 -14.93 18.02 8.44
CA VAL A 163 -15.54 17.00 7.58
C VAL A 163 -16.18 17.64 6.35
N LEU A 164 -16.92 18.74 6.49
CA LEU A 164 -17.55 19.42 5.37
C LEU A 164 -16.55 20.03 4.39
N GLN A 165 -15.46 20.63 4.87
CA GLN A 165 -14.42 21.22 4.02
C GLN A 165 -13.72 20.19 3.15
N GLU A 166 -13.43 19.01 3.71
CA GLU A 166 -12.82 17.88 2.99
C GLU A 166 -13.85 17.06 2.20
N GLY A 167 -15.10 17.54 2.12
CA GLY A 167 -16.21 16.86 1.47
C GLY A 167 -16.55 15.51 2.06
N GLY A 168 -16.22 15.28 3.34
CA GLY A 168 -16.38 14.10 4.20
C GLY A 168 -17.80 13.55 4.36
N VAL A 169 -17.98 12.55 5.21
CA VAL A 169 -19.29 11.97 5.58
C VAL A 169 -19.51 12.08 7.07
N ILE A 170 -20.73 12.43 7.47
CA ILE A 170 -21.18 12.39 8.85
C ILE A 170 -22.09 11.17 9.03
N VAL A 171 -21.71 10.27 9.94
CA VAL A 171 -22.41 9.03 10.22
C VAL A 171 -23.21 9.20 11.52
N LEU A 172 -24.54 9.13 11.43
CA LEU A 172 -25.44 9.12 12.59
C LEU A 172 -25.74 7.66 12.96
N LEU A 173 -25.19 7.17 14.06
CA LEU A 173 -25.45 5.83 14.59
C LEU A 173 -26.60 5.87 15.60
N PHE A 174 -27.74 5.33 15.21
CA PHE A 174 -28.94 5.26 16.04
C PHE A 174 -28.92 4.03 16.96
N SER A 175 -29.20 4.32 18.22
CA SER A 175 -29.51 3.41 19.32
C SER A 175 -30.81 3.85 20.00
N HIS A 176 -31.28 3.09 21.00
CA HIS A 176 -32.46 3.48 21.78
C HIS A 176 -32.30 4.85 22.46
N GLY A 177 -31.12 5.17 23.02
CA GLY A 177 -30.86 6.48 23.60
C GLY A 177 -30.82 7.58 22.54
N ALA A 178 -30.25 7.33 21.36
CA ALA A 178 -30.28 8.30 20.25
C ALA A 178 -31.72 8.62 19.81
N VAL A 179 -32.59 7.61 19.71
CA VAL A 179 -34.02 7.80 19.40
C VAL A 179 -34.70 8.62 20.49
N ALA A 180 -34.43 8.32 21.77
CA ALA A 180 -34.98 9.07 22.89
C ALA A 180 -34.53 10.54 22.88
N SER A 181 -33.25 10.79 22.63
CA SER A 181 -32.69 12.15 22.48
C SER A 181 -33.34 12.92 21.33
N CYS A 182 -33.57 12.27 20.18
CA CYS A 182 -34.25 12.91 19.05
C CYS A 182 -35.71 13.23 19.39
N ALA A 183 -36.43 12.31 20.03
CA ALA A 183 -37.82 12.52 20.41
C ALA A 183 -37.97 13.67 21.43
N GLU A 184 -37.01 13.84 22.32
CA GLU A 184 -36.96 14.98 23.23
C GLU A 184 -36.68 16.28 22.48
N TRP A 185 -35.63 16.31 21.64
CA TRP A 185 -35.25 17.51 20.89
C TRP A 185 -36.37 17.99 19.97
N LEU A 186 -37.07 17.08 19.30
CA LEU A 186 -38.18 17.39 18.39
C LEU A 186 -39.51 17.66 19.13
N GLY A 187 -39.52 17.59 20.47
CA GLY A 187 -40.72 17.83 21.27
C GLY A 187 -41.79 16.73 21.13
N TRP A 188 -41.42 15.55 20.65
CA TRP A 188 -42.33 14.42 20.38
C TRP A 188 -42.72 13.63 21.64
N LYS A 189 -42.09 13.85 22.79
CA LYS A 189 -42.49 13.27 24.08
C LYS A 189 -42.64 14.36 25.14
N GLN A 190 -43.89 14.72 25.46
CA GLN A 190 -44.19 15.66 26.57
C GLN A 190 -44.27 15.00 27.97
N ASN A 191 -44.29 13.66 28.06
CA ASN A 191 -44.70 12.95 29.29
C ASN A 191 -43.69 11.94 29.86
N VAL A 192 -42.42 11.94 29.45
CA VAL A 192 -41.40 11.07 30.09
C VAL A 192 -40.74 11.84 31.24
N PRO A 193 -40.64 11.27 32.46
CA PRO A 193 -39.94 11.93 33.56
C PRO A 193 -38.51 12.27 33.15
N ARG A 194 -38.12 13.56 33.30
CA ARG A 194 -36.79 14.11 32.99
C ARG A 194 -35.60 13.48 33.77
N SER A 195 -35.79 12.39 34.52
CA SER A 195 -34.86 11.97 35.56
C SER A 195 -33.71 11.04 35.10
N THR A 196 -33.67 10.61 33.84
CA THR A 196 -32.53 9.89 33.24
C THR A 196 -31.73 10.75 32.26
N PHE A 197 -32.07 12.02 32.14
CA PHE A 197 -31.43 12.97 31.24
C PHE A 197 -29.99 13.23 31.70
N LYS A 198 -29.01 12.99 30.82
CA LYS A 198 -27.67 13.58 30.92
C LYS A 198 -27.67 14.85 30.05
N PRO A 199 -27.79 16.05 30.66
CA PRO A 199 -27.81 17.32 29.93
C PRO A 199 -26.57 17.56 29.07
N GLU A 200 -25.47 16.87 29.37
CA GLU A 200 -24.17 17.04 28.76
C GLU A 200 -23.85 16.00 27.67
N SER A 201 -24.86 15.37 27.05
CA SER A 201 -24.57 14.41 25.99
C SER A 201 -24.11 15.11 24.71
N THR A 202 -22.95 14.71 24.19
CA THR A 202 -22.41 15.19 22.90
C THR A 202 -23.36 14.93 21.75
N PHE A 203 -24.13 13.85 21.81
CA PHE A 203 -25.16 13.54 20.83
C PHE A 203 -26.25 14.63 20.78
N LEU A 204 -26.83 15.02 21.92
CA LEU A 204 -27.81 16.10 21.97
C LEU A 204 -27.24 17.43 21.48
N ALA A 205 -25.99 17.75 21.84
CA ALA A 205 -25.31 18.93 21.32
C ALA A 205 -25.22 18.89 19.78
N SER A 206 -24.90 17.72 19.22
CA SER A 206 -24.78 17.53 17.77
C SER A 206 -26.10 17.76 17.02
N LEU A 207 -27.24 17.38 17.61
CA LEU A 207 -28.56 17.56 17.00
C LEU A 207 -28.85 19.02 16.63
N ASN A 208 -28.34 19.98 17.41
CA ASN A 208 -28.51 21.41 17.13
C ASN A 208 -27.93 21.86 15.78
N CYS A 209 -26.86 21.21 15.28
CA CYS A 209 -26.32 21.55 13.96
C CYS A 209 -26.71 20.55 12.87
N VAL A 210 -27.13 19.34 13.24
CA VAL A 210 -27.53 18.31 12.27
C VAL A 210 -28.95 18.56 11.78
N LEU A 211 -29.90 18.84 12.67
CA LEU A 211 -31.31 18.91 12.33
C LEU A 211 -31.68 19.98 11.30
N PRO A 212 -31.06 21.19 11.30
CA PRO A 212 -31.30 22.17 10.24
C PRO A 212 -31.04 21.60 8.84
N ASP A 213 -30.00 20.79 8.65
CA ASP A 213 -29.67 20.21 7.34
C ASP A 213 -30.73 19.18 6.89
N PHE A 214 -31.27 18.41 7.83
CA PHE A 214 -32.35 17.45 7.57
C PHE A 214 -33.68 18.15 7.24
N LEU A 215 -34.01 19.21 7.97
CA LEU A 215 -35.22 19.99 7.75
C LEU A 215 -35.15 20.79 6.44
N ALA A 216 -33.96 21.23 6.03
CA ALA A 216 -33.73 21.88 4.75
C ALA A 216 -33.67 20.92 3.55
N GLY A 217 -33.54 19.61 3.79
CA GLY A 217 -33.39 18.60 2.73
C GLY A 217 -31.98 18.50 2.14
N GLU A 218 -31.00 19.18 2.72
CA GLU A 218 -29.60 19.22 2.27
C GLU A 218 -28.77 18.05 2.83
N ALA A 219 -29.31 17.30 3.81
CA ALA A 219 -28.58 16.25 4.50
C ALA A 219 -28.09 15.10 3.59
N ARG A 220 -28.76 14.84 2.46
CA ARG A 220 -28.46 13.66 1.59
C ARG A 220 -27.05 13.68 0.99
N ALA A 221 -26.42 14.84 0.87
CA ALA A 221 -25.09 14.96 0.30
C ALA A 221 -23.96 14.55 1.27
N THR A 222 -24.20 14.63 2.59
CA THR A 222 -23.14 14.53 3.60
C THR A 222 -23.45 13.52 4.70
N TYR A 223 -24.73 13.21 4.93
CA TYR A 223 -25.16 12.38 6.05
C TYR A 223 -25.53 10.97 5.59
N ILE A 224 -25.09 9.98 6.38
CA ILE A 224 -25.61 8.61 6.32
C ILE A 224 -26.04 8.18 7.72
N VAL A 225 -27.06 7.35 7.78
CA VAL A 225 -27.60 6.81 9.02
C VAL A 225 -27.25 5.34 9.13
N GLY A 226 -26.80 4.91 10.30
CA GLY A 226 -26.57 3.51 10.63
C GLY A 226 -27.30 3.12 11.90
N CYS A 227 -27.61 1.83 12.05
CA CYS A 227 -28.03 1.25 13.31
C CYS A 227 -27.52 -0.19 13.38
N PHE A 228 -27.23 -0.69 14.59
CA PHE A 228 -26.92 -2.10 14.77
C PHE A 228 -28.24 -2.85 14.89
N GLU A 229 -28.59 -3.67 13.90
CA GLU A 229 -29.96 -4.20 13.71
C GLU A 229 -30.42 -5.13 14.84
N GLU A 230 -29.48 -5.76 15.54
CA GLU A 230 -29.75 -6.55 16.76
C GLU A 230 -30.08 -5.67 17.98
N LEU A 231 -29.55 -4.45 18.02
CA LEU A 231 -29.70 -3.52 19.15
C LEU A 231 -30.80 -2.48 18.92
N LEU A 232 -31.09 -2.15 17.66
CA LEU A 232 -32.16 -1.22 17.29
C LEU A 232 -32.77 -1.62 15.94
N PRO A 233 -34.07 -1.96 15.91
CA PRO A 233 -34.83 -2.13 14.68
C PRO A 233 -34.89 -0.83 13.86
N VAL A 234 -34.66 -0.94 12.55
CA VAL A 234 -34.64 0.21 11.60
C VAL A 234 -35.93 1.03 11.62
N ASN A 235 -37.08 0.41 11.88
CA ASN A 235 -38.37 1.08 11.94
C ASN A 235 -38.52 2.02 13.15
N GLN A 236 -37.64 1.94 14.15
CA GLN A 236 -37.63 2.86 15.30
C GLN A 236 -36.84 4.14 15.02
N ILE A 237 -36.10 4.21 13.91
CA ILE A 237 -35.40 5.42 13.50
C ILE A 237 -36.44 6.47 13.06
N PRO A 238 -36.39 7.71 13.60
CA PRO A 238 -37.30 8.77 13.19
C PRO A 238 -37.35 9.03 11.69
N ASP A 239 -38.55 9.27 11.17
CA ASP A 239 -38.84 9.50 9.76
C ASP A 239 -37.97 10.60 9.14
N LEU A 240 -37.72 11.67 9.91
CA LEU A 240 -36.85 12.76 9.50
C LEU A 240 -35.47 12.26 9.06
N PHE A 241 -34.86 11.34 9.81
CA PHE A 241 -33.54 10.79 9.52
C PHE A 241 -33.57 9.68 8.46
N ARG A 242 -34.76 9.16 8.11
CA ARG A 242 -34.93 8.19 7.00
C ARG A 242 -34.94 8.86 5.62
N SER A 243 -34.79 10.19 5.55
CA SER A 243 -34.62 10.96 4.30
C SER A 243 -33.25 10.77 3.64
N VAL A 244 -32.26 10.24 4.36
CA VAL A 244 -30.92 9.91 3.86
C VAL A 244 -30.71 8.37 3.84
N PRO A 245 -29.65 7.84 3.21
CA PRO A 245 -29.39 6.40 3.21
C PRO A 245 -29.26 5.83 4.63
N VAL A 246 -30.03 4.78 4.91
CA VAL A 246 -30.05 4.06 6.20
C VAL A 246 -29.45 2.66 6.04
N TYR A 247 -28.48 2.35 6.89
CA TYR A 247 -27.72 1.11 6.88
C TYR A 247 -27.91 0.30 8.17
N PRO A 248 -28.71 -0.78 8.15
CA PRO A 248 -28.67 -1.77 9.21
C PRO A 248 -27.33 -2.51 9.16
N LEU A 249 -26.65 -2.55 10.29
CA LEU A 249 -25.35 -3.17 10.48
C LEU A 249 -25.49 -4.40 11.39
N PRO A 250 -24.79 -5.50 11.10
CA PRO A 250 -23.78 -5.64 10.05
C PRO A 250 -24.31 -6.11 8.67
N SER A 251 -25.61 -6.42 8.50
CA SER A 251 -26.16 -6.97 7.24
C SER A 251 -25.86 -6.15 5.99
N ARG A 252 -25.93 -4.81 6.06
CA ARG A 252 -25.63 -3.91 4.93
C ARG A 252 -24.27 -3.22 5.02
N LEU A 253 -23.33 -3.78 5.78
CA LEU A 253 -22.00 -3.20 5.99
C LEU A 253 -21.24 -2.94 4.68
N PHE A 254 -21.29 -3.84 3.71
CA PHE A 254 -20.60 -3.60 2.44
C PHE A 254 -21.15 -2.37 1.68
N SER A 255 -22.47 -2.17 1.69
CA SER A 255 -23.11 -1.02 1.06
C SER A 255 -22.76 0.27 1.81
N PHE A 256 -22.76 0.21 3.15
CA PHE A 256 -22.30 1.31 4.01
C PHE A 256 -20.85 1.74 3.68
N LEU A 257 -19.94 0.77 3.54
CA LEU A 257 -18.54 1.05 3.20
C LEU A 257 -18.38 1.59 1.77
N LEU A 258 -19.22 1.15 0.82
CA LEU A 258 -19.20 1.69 -0.54
C LEU A 258 -19.65 3.15 -0.58
N ASP A 259 -20.70 3.50 0.16
CA ASP A 259 -21.18 4.88 0.26
C ASP A 259 -20.14 5.79 0.92
N LEU A 260 -19.47 5.31 1.98
CA LEU A 260 -18.35 6.02 2.59
C LEU A 260 -17.20 6.26 1.60
N ALA A 261 -16.88 5.26 0.78
CA ALA A 261 -15.82 5.35 -0.22
C ALA A 261 -16.19 6.28 -1.40
N GLY A 262 -17.49 6.55 -1.59
CA GLY A 262 -18.02 7.48 -2.59
C GLY A 262 -18.09 6.91 -4.02
N PRO A 263 -18.52 7.72 -5.00
CA PRO A 263 -18.86 7.24 -6.35
C PRO A 263 -17.65 6.83 -7.21
N ARG A 264 -16.41 7.09 -6.75
CA ARG A 264 -15.18 6.90 -7.54
C ARG A 264 -14.46 5.57 -7.27
N VAL A 265 -15.13 4.60 -6.65
CA VAL A 265 -14.53 3.31 -6.29
C VAL A 265 -14.29 2.43 -7.53
N GLY A 266 -13.01 2.09 -7.78
CA GLY A 266 -12.63 1.16 -8.85
C GLY A 266 -12.99 -0.30 -8.53
N HIS A 267 -13.11 -1.15 -9.56
CA HIS A 267 -13.47 -2.57 -9.41
C HIS A 267 -12.57 -3.35 -8.43
N LYS A 268 -11.25 -3.10 -8.46
CA LYS A 268 -10.30 -3.75 -7.54
C LYS A 268 -10.54 -3.35 -6.08
N GLN A 269 -10.74 -2.06 -5.83
CA GLN A 269 -11.03 -1.52 -4.51
C GLN A 269 -12.37 -2.04 -3.98
N ARG A 270 -13.41 -2.14 -4.83
CA ARG A 270 -14.70 -2.75 -4.50
C ARG A 270 -14.56 -4.20 -4.03
N ASN A 271 -13.76 -5.01 -4.73
CA ASN A 271 -13.53 -6.40 -4.34
C ASN A 271 -12.76 -6.51 -3.02
N SER A 272 -11.79 -5.62 -2.78
CA SER A 272 -11.10 -5.55 -1.49
C SER A 272 -12.06 -5.14 -0.36
N LEU A 273 -12.92 -4.13 -0.60
CA LEU A 273 -13.94 -3.66 0.35
C LEU A 273 -14.89 -4.78 0.71
N LYS A 274 -15.27 -5.62 -0.26
CA LYS A 274 -16.12 -6.78 -0.02
C LYS A 274 -15.48 -7.77 0.96
N ARG A 275 -14.20 -8.11 0.77
CA ARG A 275 -13.47 -9.02 1.67
C ARG A 275 -13.33 -8.46 3.09
N HIS A 276 -13.02 -7.17 3.20
CA HIS A 276 -12.93 -6.53 4.51
C HIS A 276 -14.30 -6.42 5.19
N ALA A 277 -15.35 -6.13 4.43
CA ALA A 277 -16.71 -6.13 4.94
C ALA A 277 -17.09 -7.49 5.53
N GLU A 278 -16.75 -8.60 4.86
CA GLU A 278 -17.01 -9.96 5.39
C GLU A 278 -16.26 -10.23 6.70
N CYS A 279 -15.03 -9.71 6.86
CA CYS A 279 -14.27 -9.83 8.10
C CYS A 279 -14.87 -8.98 9.23
N ILE A 280 -15.12 -7.70 8.96
CA ILE A 280 -15.67 -6.73 9.91
C ILE A 280 -17.09 -7.15 10.33
N HIS A 281 -17.88 -7.70 9.41
CA HIS A 281 -19.24 -8.19 9.68
C HIS A 281 -19.26 -9.17 10.85
N LYS A 282 -18.40 -10.19 10.82
CA LYS A 282 -18.35 -11.21 11.89
C LYS A 282 -17.97 -10.63 13.25
N ILE A 283 -17.04 -9.67 13.26
CA ILE A 283 -16.58 -9.02 14.49
C ILE A 283 -17.71 -8.14 15.07
N LEU A 284 -18.39 -7.38 14.22
CA LEU A 284 -19.52 -6.54 14.63
C LEU A 284 -20.73 -7.36 15.07
N GLU A 285 -21.06 -8.45 14.37
CA GLU A 285 -22.14 -9.38 14.73
C GLU A 285 -21.89 -9.96 16.11
N GLN A 286 -20.70 -10.50 16.36
CA GLN A 286 -20.33 -11.05 17.66
C GLN A 286 -20.40 -9.98 18.77
N ALA A 287 -19.89 -8.78 18.52
CA ALA A 287 -19.89 -7.70 19.49
C ALA A 287 -21.32 -7.17 19.79
N ALA A 288 -22.18 -7.08 18.76
CA ALA A 288 -23.58 -6.70 18.92
C ALA A 288 -24.34 -7.76 19.73
N HIS A 289 -24.09 -9.05 19.47
CA HIS A 289 -24.71 -10.14 20.21
C HIS A 289 -24.31 -10.16 21.68
N GLU A 290 -23.00 -10.01 21.97
CA GLU A 290 -22.48 -9.88 23.35
C GLU A 290 -23.08 -8.67 24.06
N CYS A 291 -23.23 -7.55 23.33
CA CYS A 291 -23.83 -6.34 23.85
C CYS A 291 -25.31 -6.55 24.22
N GLN A 292 -26.09 -7.19 23.35
CA GLN A 292 -27.50 -7.49 23.58
C GLN A 292 -27.71 -8.42 24.78
N GLN A 293 -26.84 -9.43 24.94
CA GLN A 293 -26.90 -10.34 26.09
C GLN A 293 -26.61 -9.63 27.42
N LYS A 294 -25.64 -8.72 27.44
CA LYS A 294 -25.22 -8.00 28.65
C LYS A 294 -26.16 -6.84 29.01
N TYR A 295 -26.76 -6.20 28.01
CA TYR A 295 -27.66 -5.05 28.15
C TYR A 295 -28.93 -5.27 27.32
N PRO A 296 -29.87 -6.11 27.79
CA PRO A 296 -31.13 -6.31 27.09
C PRO A 296 -31.91 -4.99 27.03
N SER A 297 -32.42 -4.67 25.83
CA SER A 297 -33.21 -3.46 25.53
C SER A 297 -34.61 -3.50 26.14
#